data_AF-K2BEF8-F1
#
_entry.id   AF-K2BEF8-F1
#
_cell.length_a   1.000
_cell.length_b   1.000
_cell.length_c   1.000
_cell.angle_alpha   90.00
_cell.angle_beta   90.00
_cell.angle_gamma   90.00
#
_symmetry.space_group_name_H-M   'P 1'
#
loop_
_entity.id
_entity.type
_entity.pdbx_description
1 polymer ?
#
loop_
_entity_poly.entity_id
_entity_poly.type
_entity_poly.pdbx_seq_one_letter_code
_entity_poly.pdbx_strand_id
1 'polypeptide(L)' 'MSVNKIVTNYVSEIDQFLQGFDKQHPEPSKSQQKEITKYQRIYRLRDNVHSIKPAKKPWDDFSE' A
#
# COMPACT_ATOMS: atom_id res chain seq x y z
N MET A 1 36.65 -23.91 -9.13
CA MET A 1 35.59 -22.99 -9.62
C MET A 1 34.72 -22.64 -8.42
N SER A 2 34.88 -21.44 -7.86
CA SER A 2 34.04 -20.99 -6.74
C SER A 2 32.66 -20.65 -7.28
N VAL A 3 31.64 -21.41 -6.86
CA VAL A 3 30.25 -21.16 -7.23
C VAL A 3 29.80 -19.91 -6.48
N ASN A 4 29.59 -18.81 -7.20
CA ASN A 4 28.99 -17.59 -6.64
C ASN A 4 27.56 -17.93 -6.18
N LYS A 5 27.41 -18.24 -4.89
CA LYS A 5 26.14 -18.60 -4.27
C LYS A 5 25.31 -17.33 -4.12
N ILE A 6 24.19 -17.25 -4.84
CA ILE A 6 23.27 -16.11 -4.75
C ILE A 6 22.68 -16.07 -3.34
N VAL A 7 22.84 -14.94 -2.67
CA VAL A 7 22.25 -14.71 -1.34
C VAL A 7 20.79 -14.34 -1.55
N THR A 8 19.88 -15.27 -1.23
CA THR A 8 18.43 -15.07 -1.41
C THR A 8 17.78 -14.31 -0.25
N ASN A 9 18.48 -14.18 0.88
CA ASN A 9 17.94 -13.65 2.13
C ASN A 9 18.63 -12.35 2.55
N TYR A 10 19.18 -11.61 1.58
CA TYR A 10 19.77 -10.31 1.86
C TYR A 10 18.66 -9.34 2.27
N VAL A 11 18.84 -8.69 3.42
CA VAL A 11 17.96 -7.63 3.93
C VAL A 11 18.80 -6.36 3.95
N SER A 12 18.27 -5.28 3.35
CA SER A 12 19.02 -4.02 3.28
C SER A 12 19.25 -3.45 4.68
N GLU A 13 20.32 -2.68 4.85
CA GLU A 13 20.61 -2.00 6.12
C GLU A 13 19.47 -1.07 6.53
N ILE A 14 18.79 -0.47 5.56
CA ILE A 14 17.62 0.39 5.77
C ILE A 14 16.47 -0.42 6.36
N ASP A 15 16.17 -1.59 5.81
CA ASP A 15 15.08 -2.44 6.32
C ASP A 15 15.38 -2.92 7.75
N GLN A 16 16.64 -3.25 8.04
CA GLN A 16 17.07 -3.62 9.39
C GLN A 16 16.89 -2.44 10.36
N PHE A 17 17.28 -1.23 9.95
CA PHE A 17 17.10 -0.02 10.75
C PHE A 17 15.61 0.26 11.02
N LEU A 18 14.77 0.25 9.99
CA LEU A 18 13.34 0.51 10.11
C LEU A 18 12.67 -0.49 11.07
N GLN A 19 13.00 -1.78 10.94
CA GLN A 19 12.50 -2.80 11.86
C GLN A 19 12.95 -2.54 13.31
N GLY A 20 14.20 -2.14 13.51
CA GLY A 20 14.74 -1.80 14.83
C GLY A 20 14.03 -0.58 15.44
N PHE A 21 13.81 0.45 14.62
CA PHE A 21 13.12 1.67 15.01
C PHE A 21 11.69 1.38 15.47
N ASP A 22 10.92 0.61 14.70
CA ASP A 22 9.54 0.26 15.04
C ASP A 22 9.45 -0.53 16.36
N LYS A 23 10.41 -1.43 16.62
CA LYS A 23 10.48 -2.19 17.90
C LYS A 23 10.75 -1.27 19.09
N GLN A 24 11.54 -0.22 18.91
CA GLN A 24 11.88 0.73 19.96
C GLN A 24 10.80 1.80 20.17
N HIS A 25 9.98 2.04 19.13
CA HIS A 25 8.90 3.04 19.13
C HIS A 25 7.56 2.38 18.80
N PRO A 26 7.02 1.52 19.71
CA PRO A 26 5.81 0.75 19.44
C PRO A 26 4.56 1.62 19.29
N GLU A 27 4.55 2.79 19.92
CA GLU A 27 3.42 3.73 19.87
C GLU A 27 3.67 4.82 18.82
N PRO A 28 2.90 4.84 17.72
CA PRO A 28 3.05 5.86 16.70
C PRO A 28 2.63 7.24 17.24
N SER A 29 3.36 8.27 16.83
CA SER A 29 2.98 9.66 17.09
C SER A 29 1.64 10.00 16.42
N LYS A 30 0.99 11.06 16.91
CA LYS A 30 -0.26 11.57 16.32
C LYS A 30 -0.13 11.89 14.82
N SER A 31 1.04 12.32 14.36
CA SER A 31 1.28 12.60 12.93
C SER A 31 1.35 11.30 12.12
N GLN A 32 2.13 10.33 12.59
CA GLN A 32 2.22 9.00 11.96
C GLN A 32 0.85 8.32 11.89
N GLN A 33 0.05 8.43 12.94
CA GLN A 33 -1.27 7.83 12.97
C GLN A 33 -2.25 8.44 11.95
N LYS A 34 -2.17 9.77 11.74
CA LYS A 34 -2.91 10.44 10.66
C LYS A 34 -2.47 9.97 9.29
N GLU A 35 -1.17 9.79 9.09
CA GLU A 35 -0.60 9.31 7.84
C GLU A 35 -1.02 7.86 7.54
N ILE A 36 -0.93 6.96 8.52
CA ILE A 36 -1.41 5.58 8.43
C ILE A 36 -2.90 5.57 8.02
N THR A 37 -3.73 6.36 8.70
CA THR A 37 -5.18 6.46 8.41
C THR A 37 -5.44 6.95 6.99
N LYS A 38 -4.68 7.94 6.51
CA LYS A 38 -4.77 8.47 5.15
C LYS A 38 -4.49 7.38 4.12
N TYR A 39 -3.38 6.64 4.27
CA TYR A 39 -3.01 5.59 3.32
C TYR A 39 -3.96 4.41 3.35
N GLN A 40 -4.44 3.99 4.53
CA GLN A 40 -5.49 2.97 4.65
C GLN A 40 -6.76 3.35 3.88
N ARG A 41 -7.18 4.62 3.96
CA ARG A 41 -8.32 5.13 3.19
C ARG A 41 -8.05 5.05 1.69
N ILE A 42 -6.87 5.47 1.22
CA ILE A 42 -6.49 5.42 -0.19
C ILE A 42 -6.51 3.98 -0.70
N TYR A 43 -5.88 3.05 0.01
CA TYR A 43 -5.85 1.64 -0.38
C TYR A 43 -7.24 1.04 -0.44
N ARG A 44 -8.09 1.32 0.56
CA ARG A 44 -9.48 0.86 0.54
C ARG A 44 -10.22 1.33 -0.72
N LEU A 45 -10.05 2.59 -1.11
CA LEU A 45 -10.69 3.15 -2.30
C LEU A 45 -10.10 2.63 -3.61
N ARG A 46 -8.79 2.35 -3.66
CA ARG A 46 -8.11 1.79 -4.84
C ARG A 46 -8.49 0.32 -5.05
N ASP A 47 -8.48 -0.48 -3.99
CA ASP A 47 -8.60 -1.93 -4.08
C ASP A 47 -10.07 -2.38 -4.03
N ASN A 48 -10.93 -1.65 -3.32
CA ASN A 48 -12.37 -1.92 -3.27
C ASN A 48 -13.16 -0.94 -4.14
N VAL A 49 -12.69 -0.70 -5.38
CA VAL A 49 -13.55 -0.11 -6.40
C VAL A 49 -14.64 -1.13 -6.69
N HIS A 50 -15.72 -1.11 -5.90
CA HIS A 50 -16.95 -1.75 -6.31
C HIS A 50 -17.33 -1.12 -7.63
N SER A 51 -17.43 -1.93 -8.68
CA SER A 51 -17.98 -1.53 -9.96
C SER A 51 -19.40 -1.05 -9.69
N ILE A 52 -19.54 0.26 -9.50
CA ILE A 52 -20.81 0.93 -9.69
C ILE A 52 -21.14 0.57 -11.13
N LYS A 53 -22.12 -0.32 -11.33
CA LYS A 53 -22.68 -0.60 -12.65
C LYS A 53 -22.78 0.76 -13.33
N PRO A 54 -22.25 0.95 -14.56
CA PRO A 54 -22.21 2.26 -15.16
C PRO A 54 -23.62 2.84 -15.07
N ALA A 55 -23.75 3.98 -14.39
CA ALA A 55 -24.98 4.75 -14.46
C ALA A 55 -25.30 4.89 -15.95
N LYS A 56 -26.58 4.74 -16.33
CA LYS A 56 -27.05 4.90 -17.71
C LYS A 56 -26.23 5.99 -18.39
N LYS A 57 -25.60 5.65 -19.52
CA LYS A 57 -24.79 6.63 -20.22
C LYS A 57 -25.75 7.73 -20.67
N PRO A 58 -25.36 9.01 -20.61
CA PRO A 58 -26.22 10.12 -21.04
C PRO A 58 -26.75 10.00 -22.48
N TRP A 59 -26.21 9.08 -23.28
CA TRP A 59 -26.59 8.83 -24.65
C TRP A 59 -27.34 7.52 -24.91
N ASP A 60 -27.63 6.74 -23.88
CA ASP A 60 -28.52 5.58 -24.01
C ASP A 60 -29.94 6.02 -24.46
N ASP A 61 -30.34 7.26 -24.18
CA ASP A 61 -31.64 7.83 -24.54
C ASP A 61 -31.73 8.34 -26.01
N PHE A 62 -30.62 8.34 -26.78
CA PHE A 62 -30.60 8.84 -28.17
C PHE A 62 -30.58 7.73 -29.25
N SER A 63 -30.82 6.46 -28.87
CA SER A 63 -30.66 5.31 -29.79
C SER A 63 -31.98 4.74 -30.36
N GLU A 64 -33.07 5.52 -30.39
CA GLU A 64 -34.34 5.15 -31.05
C GLU A 64 -34.43 5.66 -32.50
#